data_AF-M0I714-F1
#
_entry.id   AF-M0I714-F1
#
_cell.length_a   1.000
_cell.length_b   1.000
_cell.length_c   1.000
_cell.angle_alpha   90.00
_cell.angle_beta   90.00
_cell.angle_gamma   90.00
#
_symmetry.space_group_name_H-M   'P 1'
#
loop_
_entity.id
_entity.type
_entity.pdbx_description
1 polymer ?
#
loop_
_entity_poly.entity_id
_entity_poly.type
_entity_poly.pdbx_seq_one_letter_code
_entity_poly.pdbx_strand_id
1 'polypeptide(L)'
;MFVVLDGEATFETMDGEVSVGKGEAIRFAPGEFQSGRNDSETDLVAFSMGAPRDTEDVRIPVVCADCGHENVRLDIAVDGVTFVCPSCESEHVPAPCPDCGHDDLQLTLGETAETVVVCQHCTATFETPPIRE
;
A
#
# COMPACT_ATOMS: atom_id res chain seq x y z
N MET A 1 -15.15 1.48 1.01
CA MET A 1 -16.12 0.76 1.87
C MET A 1 -16.20 -0.67 1.40
N PHE A 2 -16.27 -1.61 2.34
CA PHE A 2 -16.45 -3.04 2.10
C PHE A 2 -17.68 -3.53 2.84
N VAL A 3 -18.44 -4.45 2.24
CA VAL A 3 -19.58 -5.13 2.84
C VAL A 3 -19.40 -6.62 2.64
N VAL A 4 -19.31 -7.39 3.72
CA VAL A 4 -19.05 -8.83 3.66
C VAL A 4 -20.38 -9.59 3.68
N LEU A 5 -20.62 -10.37 2.62
CA LEU A 5 -21.85 -11.15 2.44
C LEU A 5 -21.73 -12.56 3.03
N ASP A 6 -20.53 -13.13 2.94
CA ASP A 6 -20.20 -14.46 3.46
C ASP A 6 -18.69 -14.57 3.69
N GLY A 7 -18.28 -15.31 4.73
CA GLY A 7 -16.89 -15.39 5.18
C GLY A 7 -16.47 -14.25 6.11
N GLU A 8 -15.16 -14.07 6.26
CA GLU A 8 -14.52 -13.03 7.07
C GLU A 8 -13.37 -12.39 6.27
N ALA A 9 -13.37 -11.06 6.18
CA ALA A 9 -12.30 -10.28 5.58
C ALA A 9 -11.38 -9.74 6.68
N THR A 10 -10.07 -9.80 6.46
CA THR A 10 -9.07 -9.23 7.37
C THR A 10 -8.40 -8.05 6.71
N PHE A 11 -8.31 -6.92 7.40
CA PHE A 11 -7.68 -5.70 6.92
C PHE A 11 -6.52 -5.31 7.83
N GLU A 12 -5.33 -5.18 7.27
CA GLU A 12 -4.17 -4.63 7.94
C GLU A 12 -4.16 -3.11 7.75
N THR A 13 -4.03 -2.36 8.85
CA THR A 13 -3.98 -0.89 8.86
C THR A 13 -2.80 -0.40 9.69
N MET A 14 -2.51 0.90 9.62
CA MET A 14 -1.46 1.52 10.46
C MET A 14 -1.78 1.44 11.96
N ASP A 15 -3.06 1.26 12.33
CA ASP A 15 -3.53 1.13 13.72
C ASP A 15 -3.69 -0.33 14.16
N GLY A 16 -3.38 -1.28 13.28
CA GLY A 16 -3.49 -2.72 13.52
C GLY A 16 -4.50 -3.43 12.60
N GLU A 17 -4.75 -4.68 12.93
CA GLU A 17 -5.60 -5.57 12.13
C GLU A 17 -7.08 -5.42 12.50
N VAL A 18 -7.96 -5.47 11.49
CA VAL A 18 -9.41 -5.39 11.63
C VAL A 18 -10.08 -6.53 10.88
N SER A 19 -10.80 -7.39 11.60
CA SER A 19 -11.63 -8.45 11.03
C SER A 19 -13.06 -7.95 10.78
N VAL A 20 -13.63 -8.31 9.64
CA VAL A 20 -14.98 -7.93 9.22
C VAL A 20 -15.71 -9.18 8.76
N GLY A 21 -16.68 -9.62 9.56
CA GLY A 21 -17.42 -10.84 9.35
C GLY A 21 -18.67 -10.66 8.49
N LYS A 22 -19.36 -11.79 8.27
CA LYS A 22 -20.63 -11.86 7.55
C LYS A 22 -21.67 -10.85 8.07
N GLY A 23 -22.21 -10.06 7.16
CA GLY A 23 -23.25 -9.06 7.45
C GLY A 23 -22.69 -7.75 7.98
N GLU A 24 -21.37 -7.63 8.14
CA GLU A 24 -20.70 -6.43 8.59
C GLU A 24 -20.20 -5.59 7.42
N ALA A 25 -19.92 -4.32 7.70
CA ALA A 25 -19.39 -3.38 6.75
C ALA A 25 -18.34 -2.49 7.42
N ILE A 26 -17.30 -2.16 6.65
CA ILE A 26 -16.23 -1.25 7.08
C ILE A 26 -16.01 -0.16 6.05
N ARG A 27 -15.70 1.04 6.51
CA ARG A 27 -15.28 2.16 5.67
C ARG A 27 -13.99 2.74 6.23
N PHE A 28 -12.96 2.73 5.39
CA PHE A 28 -11.76 3.53 5.58
C PHE A 28 -11.98 4.94 5.02
N ALA A 29 -11.65 5.95 5.82
CA ALA A 29 -11.66 7.36 5.44
C ALA A 29 -10.50 7.69 4.49
N PRO A 30 -10.57 8.79 3.73
CA PRO A 30 -9.41 9.29 3.00
C PRO A 30 -8.21 9.47 3.94
N GLY A 31 -7.06 8.91 3.58
CA GLY A 31 -5.85 8.91 4.41
C GLY A 31 -5.71 7.69 5.33
N GLU A 32 -6.76 6.87 5.49
CA GLU A 32 -6.65 5.57 6.16
C GLU A 32 -6.17 4.51 5.16
N PHE A 33 -4.91 4.13 5.28
CA PHE A 33 -4.30 3.09 4.45
C PHE A 33 -4.69 1.70 4.96
N GLN A 34 -4.98 0.80 4.03
CA GLN A 34 -5.41 -0.56 4.34
C GLN A 34 -4.88 -1.55 3.29
N SER A 35 -4.58 -2.77 3.73
CA SER A 35 -4.38 -3.94 2.89
C SER A 35 -5.38 -5.02 3.29
N GLY A 36 -6.24 -5.45 2.37
CA GLY A 36 -7.26 -6.46 2.64
C GLY A 36 -6.83 -7.84 2.18
N ARG A 37 -6.96 -8.86 3.03
CA ARG A 37 -6.74 -10.27 2.69
C ARG A 37 -7.87 -11.17 3.17
N ASN A 38 -8.06 -12.28 2.45
CA ASN A 38 -8.81 -13.42 2.98
C ASN A 38 -7.82 -14.33 3.69
N ASP A 39 -7.79 -14.28 5.02
CA ASP A 39 -6.87 -15.09 5.83
C ASP A 39 -7.42 -16.48 6.17
N SER A 40 -8.61 -16.80 5.66
CA SER A 40 -9.26 -18.08 5.89
C SER A 40 -9.03 -19.07 4.74
N GLU A 41 -9.20 -20.36 5.03
CA GLU A 41 -9.22 -21.41 4.01
C GLU A 41 -10.56 -21.49 3.26
N THR A 42 -11.51 -20.60 3.58
CA THR A 42 -12.87 -20.58 3.02
C THR A 42 -13.07 -19.42 2.05
N ASP A 43 -14.06 -19.53 1.18
CA ASP A 43 -14.40 -18.46 0.25
C ASP A 43 -14.93 -17.21 0.99
N LEU A 44 -14.42 -16.05 0.59
CA LEU A 44 -14.89 -14.73 1.02
C LEU A 44 -15.72 -14.10 -0.11
N VAL A 45 -16.95 -13.69 0.20
CA VAL A 45 -17.81 -12.94 -0.74
C VAL A 45 -18.06 -11.55 -0.16
N ALA A 46 -17.55 -10.52 -0.83
CA ALA A 46 -17.71 -9.14 -0.40
C ALA A 46 -17.95 -8.18 -1.57
N PHE A 47 -18.64 -7.08 -1.30
CA PHE A 47 -18.69 -5.92 -2.17
C PHE A 47 -17.68 -4.88 -1.71
N SER A 48 -16.87 -4.36 -2.64
CA SER A 48 -16.02 -3.20 -2.43
C SER A 48 -16.52 -2.01 -3.25
N MET A 49 -16.52 -0.83 -2.62
CA MET A 49 -16.87 0.44 -3.24
C MET A 49 -15.77 1.47 -2.91
N GLY A 50 -15.09 1.94 -3.95
CA GLY A 50 -14.00 2.91 -3.87
C GLY A 50 -14.35 4.26 -4.50
N ALA A 51 -13.34 5.12 -4.58
CA ALA A 51 -13.43 6.38 -5.31
C ALA A 51 -13.72 6.14 -6.82
N PRO A 52 -14.24 7.15 -7.54
CA PRO A 52 -14.39 7.07 -9.00
C PRO A 52 -13.09 6.67 -9.68
N ARG A 53 -13.20 5.85 -10.75
CA ARG A 53 -12.05 5.29 -11.47
C ARG A 53 -11.12 6.34 -12.06
N ASP A 54 -11.64 7.49 -12.44
CA ASP A 54 -10.88 8.58 -13.08
C ASP A 54 -10.02 9.39 -12.08
N THR A 55 -9.93 8.94 -10.82
CA THR A 55 -9.09 9.60 -9.81
C THR A 55 -7.65 9.15 -9.96
N GLU A 56 -6.75 10.09 -10.27
CA GLU A 56 -5.30 9.85 -10.40
C GLU A 56 -4.54 10.02 -9.07
N ASP A 57 -5.23 10.34 -7.98
CA ASP A 57 -4.67 10.56 -6.65
C ASP A 57 -4.56 9.24 -5.85
N VAL A 58 -3.82 8.28 -6.40
CA VAL A 58 -3.47 7.04 -5.69
C VAL A 58 -2.33 7.35 -4.73
N ARG A 59 -2.53 7.14 -3.43
CA ARG A 59 -1.52 7.43 -2.39
C ARG A 59 -1.04 6.17 -1.71
N ILE A 60 0.23 6.19 -1.31
CA ILE A 60 0.85 5.14 -0.51
C ILE A 60 1.54 5.74 0.72
N PRO A 61 1.61 5.01 1.85
CA PRO A 61 2.19 5.47 3.11
C PRO A 61 3.74 5.43 3.10
N VAL A 62 4.35 5.98 2.05
CA VAL A 62 5.80 6.14 1.95
C VAL A 62 6.19 7.57 2.35
N VAL A 63 7.17 7.67 3.23
CA VAL A 63 7.71 8.96 3.66
C VAL A 63 8.54 9.58 2.54
N CYS A 64 8.28 10.85 2.22
CA CYS A 64 9.06 11.62 1.25
C CYS A 64 10.49 11.84 1.75
N ALA A 65 11.49 11.49 0.91
CA ALA A 65 12.90 11.61 1.24
C ALA A 65 13.38 13.06 1.46
N ASP A 66 12.76 14.06 0.81
CA ASP A 66 13.19 15.46 0.91
C ASP A 66 12.58 16.22 2.09
N CYS A 67 11.28 16.03 2.34
CA CYS A 67 10.55 16.86 3.30
C CYS A 67 9.90 16.07 4.46
N GLY A 68 9.95 14.74 4.43
CA GLY A 68 9.40 13.89 5.49
C GLY A 68 7.87 13.81 5.51
N HIS A 69 7.17 14.25 4.46
CA HIS A 69 5.72 14.06 4.36
C HIS A 69 5.36 12.57 4.36
N GLU A 70 4.29 12.19 5.06
CA GLU A 70 3.97 10.80 5.45
C GLU A 70 3.46 9.90 4.31
N ASN A 71 3.14 10.47 3.16
CA ASN A 71 2.65 9.73 2.00
C ASN A 71 3.13 10.37 0.70
N VAL A 72 3.10 9.59 -0.37
CA VAL A 72 3.37 10.07 -1.74
C VAL A 72 2.27 9.61 -2.67
N ARG A 73 2.04 10.37 -3.74
CA ARG A 73 1.18 9.97 -4.85
C ARG A 73 1.96 9.05 -5.78
N LEU A 74 1.30 8.00 -6.26
CA LEU A 74 1.78 7.17 -7.34
C LEU A 74 1.36 7.79 -8.67
N ASP A 75 2.34 8.21 -9.47
CA ASP A 75 2.14 8.50 -10.88
C ASP A 75 2.48 7.25 -11.69
N ILE A 76 1.49 6.63 -12.31
CA ILE A 76 1.65 5.37 -13.03
C ILE A 76 1.58 5.67 -14.53
N ALA A 77 2.75 5.64 -15.17
CA ALA A 77 2.91 5.84 -16.60
C ALA A 77 3.24 4.51 -17.30
N VAL A 78 3.34 4.56 -18.64
CA VAL A 78 3.63 3.38 -19.46
C VAL A 78 5.06 2.84 -19.22
N ASP A 79 5.97 3.74 -18.87
CA ASP A 79 7.40 3.50 -18.66
C ASP A 79 7.78 3.24 -17.20
N GLY A 80 6.83 3.34 -16.27
CA GLY A 80 7.06 2.98 -14.87
C GLY A 80 6.19 3.75 -13.89
N VAL A 81 6.65 3.75 -12.64
CA VAL A 81 6.00 4.42 -11.51
C VAL A 81 6.91 5.53 -11.02
N THR A 82 6.34 6.70 -10.71
CA THR A 82 7.03 7.82 -10.06
C THR A 82 6.31 8.15 -8.75
N PHE A 83 7.07 8.39 -7.70
CA PHE A 83 6.56 8.88 -6.42
C PHE A 83 6.59 10.41 -6.43
N VAL A 84 5.41 11.03 -6.27
CA VAL A 84 5.27 12.49 -6.27
C VAL A 84 4.83 12.94 -4.88
N CYS A 85 5.62 13.78 -4.23
CA CYS A 85 5.27 14.31 -2.92
C CYS A 85 4.18 15.40 -3.04
N PRO A 86 3.02 15.26 -2.37
CA PRO A 86 1.97 16.29 -2.42
C PRO A 86 2.33 17.56 -1.63
N SER A 87 3.39 17.55 -0.81
CA SER A 87 3.77 18.68 0.04
C SER A 87 4.90 19.53 -0.54
N CYS A 88 5.95 18.92 -1.10
CA CYS A 88 7.11 19.63 -1.65
C CYS A 88 7.29 19.43 -3.16
N GLU A 89 6.40 18.66 -3.80
CA GLU A 89 6.39 18.42 -5.24
C GLU A 89 7.64 17.69 -5.77
N SER A 90 8.47 17.13 -4.90
CA SER A 90 9.60 16.29 -5.30
C SER A 90 9.11 15.02 -6.00
N GLU A 91 9.82 14.63 -7.06
CA GLU A 91 9.56 13.42 -7.82
C GLU A 91 10.72 12.42 -7.64
N HIS A 92 10.40 11.17 -7.31
CA HIS A 92 11.37 10.10 -7.14
C HIS A 92 10.96 8.87 -7.93
N VAL A 93 11.91 8.33 -8.68
CA VAL A 93 11.70 7.09 -9.43
C VAL A 93 12.23 5.92 -8.59
N PRO A 94 11.42 4.87 -8.32
CA PRO A 94 11.89 3.69 -7.59
C PRO A 94 13.06 3.01 -8.32
N ALA A 95 14.09 2.66 -7.57
CA ALA A 95 15.21 1.87 -8.03
C ALA A 95 14.94 0.36 -7.85
N PRO A 96 15.62 -0.51 -8.60
CA PRO A 96 15.64 -1.95 -8.32
C PRO A 96 16.23 -2.24 -6.93
N CYS A 97 15.99 -3.46 -6.44
CA CYS A 97 16.56 -3.96 -5.19
C CYS A 97 18.09 -3.76 -5.14
N PRO A 98 18.64 -3.02 -4.17
CA PRO A 98 20.09 -2.82 -4.03
C PRO A 98 20.89 -4.11 -3.88
N ASP A 99 20.29 -5.15 -3.29
CA ASP A 99 21.00 -6.39 -2.95
C ASP A 99 21.07 -7.37 -4.13
N CYS A 100 20.04 -7.42 -4.98
CA CYS A 100 19.95 -8.40 -6.07
C CYS A 100 19.63 -7.82 -7.46
N GLY A 101 19.36 -6.51 -7.56
CA GLY A 101 19.09 -5.82 -8.82
C GLY A 101 17.73 -6.09 -9.47
N HIS A 102 16.86 -6.88 -8.83
CA HIS A 102 15.50 -7.15 -9.33
C HIS A 102 14.52 -6.03 -8.95
N ASP A 103 13.55 -5.77 -9.81
CA ASP A 103 12.49 -4.77 -9.67
C ASP A 103 11.24 -5.28 -8.92
N ASP A 104 11.28 -6.52 -8.43
CA ASP A 104 10.19 -7.16 -7.68
C ASP A 104 10.20 -6.75 -6.20
N LEU A 105 9.93 -5.46 -5.98
CA LEU A 105 9.84 -4.84 -4.66
C LEU A 105 8.38 -4.61 -4.28
N GLN A 106 7.99 -5.08 -3.09
CA GLN A 106 6.64 -4.93 -2.56
C GLN A 106 6.64 -4.02 -1.33
N LEU A 107 5.71 -3.07 -1.30
CA LEU A 107 5.38 -2.30 -0.10
C LEU A 107 4.50 -3.16 0.82
N THR A 108 4.89 -3.29 2.08
CA THR A 108 4.14 -4.03 3.11
C THR A 108 4.30 -3.37 4.47
N LEU A 109 3.56 -3.84 5.48
CA LEU A 109 3.73 -3.41 6.86
C LEU A 109 4.79 -4.26 7.57
N GLY A 110 5.69 -3.59 8.28
CA GLY A 110 6.65 -4.20 9.18
C GLY A 110 6.03 -4.61 10.51
N GLU A 111 6.84 -5.20 11.39
CA GLU A 111 6.40 -5.72 12.68
C GLU A 111 5.89 -4.63 13.63
N THR A 112 6.28 -3.36 13.42
CA THR A 112 5.84 -2.22 14.23
C THR A 112 4.84 -1.31 13.49
N ALA A 113 4.16 -1.85 12.48
CA ALA A 113 3.18 -1.14 11.64
C ALA A 113 3.75 0.05 10.83
N GLU A 114 5.06 0.08 10.64
CA GLU A 114 5.75 0.95 9.69
C GLU A 114 5.67 0.39 8.28
N THR A 115 5.68 1.26 7.26
CA THR A 115 5.76 0.79 5.87
C THR A 115 7.19 0.40 5.54
N VAL A 116 7.40 -0.84 5.12
CA VAL A 116 8.68 -1.39 4.68
C VAL A 116 8.59 -1.86 3.23
N VAL A 117 9.75 -2.01 2.59
CA VAL A 117 9.86 -2.57 1.24
C VAL A 117 10.57 -3.92 1.31
N VAL A 118 9.90 -4.96 0.82
CA VAL A 118 10.44 -6.33 0.79
C VAL A 118 10.65 -6.76 -0.66
N CYS A 119 11.86 -7.19 -0.98
CA CYS A 119 12.16 -7.79 -2.27
C CYS A 119 11.60 -9.22 -2.33
N GLN A 120 10.71 -9.50 -3.28
CA GLN A 120 10.11 -10.82 -3.46
C GLN A 120 11.10 -11.85 -4.04
N HIS A 121 12.24 -11.40 -4.58
CA HIS A 121 13.27 -12.28 -5.11
C HIS A 121 14.29 -12.75 -4.06
N CYS A 122 14.88 -11.81 -3.31
CA CYS A 122 15.96 -12.11 -2.37
C CYS A 122 15.56 -11.92 -0.89
N THR A 123 14.33 -11.52 -0.61
CA THR A 123 13.77 -11.30 0.75
C THR A 123 14.42 -10.16 1.55
N ALA A 124 15.31 -9.38 0.93
CA ALA A 124 15.86 -8.18 1.54
C ALA A 124 14.75 -7.19 1.90
N THR A 125 14.88 -6.55 3.07
CA THR A 125 13.91 -5.60 3.61
C THR A 125 14.57 -4.23 3.78
N PHE A 126 13.87 -3.17 3.38
CA PHE A 126 14.33 -1.78 3.44
C PHE A 126 13.28 -0.92 4.16
N GLU A 127 13.73 -0.01 5.02
CA GLU A 127 12.86 0.92 5.76
C GLU A 127 12.19 1.95 4.84
N THR A 128 12.87 2.30 3.75
CA THR A 128 12.34 3.20 2.72
C THR A 128 12.55 2.59 1.34
N PRO A 129 11.67 2.89 0.36
CA PRO A 129 11.89 2.46 -1.00
C PRO A 129 13.24 2.95 -1.53
N PRO A 130 14.04 2.08 -2.16
CA PRO A 130 15.23 2.53 -2.87
C PRO A 130 14.80 3.43 -4.02
N ILE A 131 15.44 4.59 -4.14
CA ILE A 131 15.17 5.59 -5.19
C ILE A 131 16.38 5.69 -6.12
N ARG A 132 16.14 6.01 -7.40
CA ARG A 132 17.20 6.30 -8.36
C ARG A 132 17.80 7.67 -8.05
N GLU A 133 19.13 7.79 -8.20
CA GLU A 133 19.84 9.07 -8.17
C GLU A 133 19.52 9.95 -9.39
#